data_AF-A0A945AV63-F1
#
_entry.id   AF-A0A945AV63-F1
#
_cell.length_a   1.000
_cell.length_b   1.000
_cell.length_c   1.000
_cell.angle_alpha   90.00
_cell.angle_beta   90.00
_cell.angle_gamma   90.00
#
_symmetry.space_group_name_H-M   'P 1'
#
loop_
_entity.id
_entity.type
_entity.pdbx_description
1 polymer ?
#
loop_
_entity_poly.entity_id
_entity_poly.type
_entity_poly.pdbx_seq_one_letter_code
_entity_poly.pdbx_strand_id
1 'polypeptide(L)' 'MTPMIDVTFQLITFFMFVLNFSEAEQDERIQLPSSQLAKPAEGVVEAPITMQLMANGGVLYAGEIVPVEGIGGSLQRERD' A
#
# COMPACT_ATOMS: atom_id res chain seq x y z
N MET A 1 -43.36 -10.65 24.07
CA MET A 1 -42.18 -11.06 23.28
C MET A 1 -42.07 -10.33 21.94
N THR A 2 -43.15 -9.76 21.40
CA THR A 2 -43.18 -8.90 20.21
C THR A 2 -42.15 -7.76 20.18
N PRO A 3 -41.87 -7.04 21.29
CA PRO A 3 -40.85 -5.99 21.31
C PRO A 3 -39.43 -6.50 21.05
N MET A 4 -39.14 -7.76 21.42
CA MET A 4 -37.82 -8.35 21.21
C MET A 4 -37.61 -8.76 19.75
N ILE A 5 -38.67 -9.10 19.02
CA ILE A 5 -38.62 -9.45 17.59
C ILE A 5 -38.47 -8.20 16.73
N ASP A 6 -39.12 -7.10 17.11
CA ASP A 6 -39.03 -5.83 16.40
C ASP A 6 -37.61 -5.25 16.47
N VAL A 7 -37.01 -5.22 17.67
CA VAL A 7 -35.63 -4.74 17.86
C VAL A 7 -34.62 -5.62 17.12
N THR A 8 -34.79 -6.94 17.08
CA THR A 8 -33.87 -7.81 16.31
C THR A 8 -34.02 -7.62 14.80
N PHE A 9 -35.24 -7.43 14.29
CA PHE A 9 -35.47 -7.11 12.87
C PHE A 9 -34.86 -5.77 12.48
N GLN A 10 -35.00 -4.76 13.33
CA GLN A 10 -34.38 -3.45 13.13
C GLN A 10 -32.85 -3.56 13.11
N LEU A 11 -32.24 -4.33 14.01
CA LEU A 11 -30.80 -4.55 14.04
C LEU A 11 -30.30 -5.27 12.78
N ILE A 12 -30.98 -6.34 12.34
CA ILE A 12 -30.64 -7.04 11.10
C ILE A 12 -30.72 -6.10 9.90
N THR A 13 -31.79 -5.31 9.81
CA THR A 13 -31.99 -4.34 8.71
C THR A 13 -30.93 -3.25 8.73
N PHE A 14 -30.60 -2.72 9.91
CA PHE A 14 -29.54 -1.74 10.11
C PHE A 14 -28.19 -2.28 9.64
N PHE A 15 -27.79 -3.48 10.09
CA PHE A 15 -26.52 -4.07 9.69
C PHE A 15 -26.49 -4.44 8.20
N MET A 16 -27.60 -4.96 7.65
CA MET A 16 -27.69 -5.23 6.21
C MET A 16 -27.47 -3.95 5.39
N PHE A 17 -28.10 -2.84 5.77
CA PHE A 17 -27.95 -1.57 5.04
C PHE A 17 -26.55 -0.96 5.23
N VAL A 18 -26.01 -1.00 6.45
CA VAL A 18 -24.70 -0.41 6.78
C VAL A 18 -23.54 -1.18 6.12
N LEU A 19 -23.57 -2.51 6.12
CA LEU A 19 -22.49 -3.32 5.56
C LEU A 19 -22.40 -3.23 4.03
N ASN A 20 -23.51 -2.92 3.35
CA ASN A 20 -23.54 -2.73 1.90
C ASN A 20 -23.00 -1.36 1.44
N PHE A 21 -22.66 -0.43 2.35
CA PHE A 21 -22.06 0.85 1.96
C PHE A 21 -20.57 0.77 1.61
N SER A 22 -19.92 -0.39 1.74
CA SER A 22 -18.49 -0.53 1.46
C SER A 22 -18.14 -0.65 -0.03
N GLU A 23 -19.12 -0.79 -0.92
CA GLU A 23 -18.87 -1.08 -2.35
C GLU A 23 -19.01 0.15 -3.27
N ALA A 24 -19.45 1.30 -2.76
CA ALA A 24 -19.79 2.45 -3.61
C ALA A 24 -18.65 3.45 -3.88
N GLU A 25 -17.43 3.22 -3.40
CA GLU A 25 -16.34 4.20 -3.59
C GLU A 25 -14.94 3.57 -3.66
N GLN A 26 -14.84 2.39 -4.28
CA GLN A 26 -13.55 1.96 -4.81
C GLN A 26 -13.45 2.52 -6.23
N ASP A 27 -12.68 3.60 -6.41
CA ASP A 27 -12.36 4.12 -7.74
C ASP A 27 -11.80 2.96 -8.57
N GLU A 28 -12.55 2.50 -9.57
CA GLU A 28 -12.22 1.32 -10.40
C GLU A 28 -10.86 1.44 -11.12
N ARG A 29 -10.30 2.66 -11.16
CA ARG A 29 -8.96 2.93 -11.70
C ARG A 29 -7.84 2.61 -10.71
N ILE A 30 -8.14 2.51 -9.41
CA ILE A 30 -7.19 2.16 -8.36
C ILE A 30 -7.10 0.63 -8.30
N GLN A 31 -6.29 0.07 -9.21
CA GLN A 31 -5.81 -1.29 -9.07
C GLN A 31 -4.73 -1.30 -7.99
N LEU A 32 -5.11 -1.69 -6.77
CA LEU A 32 -4.12 -1.99 -5.75
C LEU A 32 -3.24 -3.14 -6.29
N PRO A 33 -1.91 -2.98 -6.33
CA PRO A 33 -1.04 -4.07 -6.72
C PRO A 33 -1.36 -5.25 -5.81
N SER A 34 -1.42 -6.46 -6.38
CA SER A 34 -1.64 -7.67 -5.60
C SER A 34 -0.62 -7.65 -4.45
N SER A 35 -1.10 -7.47 -3.22
CA SER A 35 -0.26 -7.43 -2.02
C SER A 35 0.31 -8.83 -1.83
N GLN A 36 1.40 -9.13 -2.54
CA GLN A 36 2.17 -10.31 -2.26
C GLN A 36 2.72 -10.11 -0.85
N LEU A 37 2.37 -11.03 0.07
CA LEU A 37 3.04 -11.15 1.36
C LEU A 37 4.54 -10.97 1.09
N ALA A 38 5.19 -10.07 1.83
CA ALA A 38 6.61 -9.79 1.63
C ALA A 38 7.37 -11.12 1.55
N LYS A 39 7.80 -11.47 0.33
CA LYS A 39 8.49 -12.74 0.11
C LYS A 39 9.78 -12.65 0.93
N PRO A 40 10.04 -13.58 1.86
CA PRO A 40 11.31 -13.62 2.55
C PRO A 40 12.42 -13.63 1.50
N ALA A 41 13.47 -12.84 1.68
CA ALA A 41 14.61 -12.86 0.76
C ALA A 41 15.12 -14.31 0.66
N GLU A 42 15.12 -14.88 -0.55
CA GLU A 42 15.48 -16.29 -0.79
C GLU A 42 16.99 -16.56 -0.58
N GLY A 43 17.79 -15.52 -0.36
CA GLY A 43 19.22 -15.59 -0.10
C GLY A 43 19.76 -14.28 0.47
N VAL A 44 21.04 -14.27 0.82
CA VAL A 44 21.76 -13.06 1.25
C VAL A 44 21.92 -12.15 0.02
N VAL A 45 21.40 -10.94 0.10
CA VAL A 45 21.72 -9.89 -0.88
C VAL A 45 23.14 -9.45 -0.58
N GLU A 46 24.10 -9.77 -1.46
CA GLU A 46 25.52 -9.51 -1.21
C GLU A 46 25.86 -8.01 -1.13
N ALA A 47 25.10 -7.16 -1.86
CA ALA A 47 25.25 -5.71 -1.85
C ALA A 47 23.87 -5.03 -1.92
N PRO A 48 23.15 -4.88 -0.79
CA PRO A 48 21.83 -4.26 -0.79
C PRO A 48 21.95 -2.74 -0.97
N ILE A 49 21.39 -2.23 -2.07
CA ILE A 49 21.31 -0.78 -2.32
C ILE A 49 20.12 -0.22 -1.52
N THR A 50 20.40 0.67 -0.58
CA THR A 50 19.36 1.36 0.21
C THR A 50 19.09 2.76 -0.36
N MET A 51 17.84 3.05 -0.67
CA MET A 51 17.38 4.35 -1.18
C MET A 51 16.18 4.81 -0.37
N GLN A 52 16.14 6.09 -0.01
CA GLN A 52 14.98 6.67 0.68
C GLN A 52 14.33 7.71 -0.22
N LEU A 53 13.05 7.50 -0.53
CA LEU A 53 12.25 8.46 -1.28
C LEU A 53 11.75 9.56 -0.35
N MET A 54 11.92 10.80 -0.77
CA MET A 54 11.42 11.98 -0.07
C MET A 54 10.14 12.48 -0.75
N ALA A 55 9.24 13.10 0.03
CA ALA A 55 7.96 13.59 -0.46
C ALA A 55 8.07 14.65 -1.58
N ASN A 56 9.23 15.30 -1.71
CA ASN A 56 9.52 16.31 -2.73
C ASN A 56 10.05 15.72 -4.05
N GLY A 57 10.09 14.40 -4.21
CA GLY A 57 10.65 13.74 -5.40
C GLY A 57 12.18 13.63 -5.41
N GLY A 58 12.83 13.88 -4.27
CA GLY A 58 14.24 13.56 -4.06
C GLY A 58 14.45 12.12 -3.59
N VAL A 59 15.63 11.58 -3.86
CA VAL A 59 16.11 10.29 -3.35
C VAL A 59 17.36 10.56 -2.52
N LEU A 60 17.34 10.17 -1.24
CA LEU A 60 18.56 10.12 -0.43
C LEU A 60 19.30 8.83 -0.77
N TYR A 61 20.50 8.98 -1.31
CA TYR A 61 21.37 7.89 -1.70
C TYR A 61 22.83 8.25 -1.37
N ALA A 62 23.55 7.35 -0.70
CA ALA A 62 24.93 7.57 -0.25
C ALA A 62 25.16 8.89 0.54
N GLY A 63 24.13 9.40 1.22
CA GLY A 63 24.19 10.66 1.98
C GLY A 63 23.92 11.92 1.16
N GLU A 64 23.65 11.79 -0.13
CA GLU A 64 23.31 12.90 -1.02
C GLU A 64 21.83 12.83 -1.45
N ILE A 65 21.18 13.99 -1.56
CA ILE A 65 19.82 14.08 -2.09
C ILE A 65 19.92 14.32 -3.60
N VAL A 66 19.53 13.32 -4.37
CA VAL A 66 19.57 13.35 -5.84
C VAL A 66 18.14 13.35 -6.36
N PRO A 67 17.77 14.12 -7.40
CA PRO A 67 16.46 13.99 -8.03
C PRO A 67 16.27 12.56 -8.57
N VAL A 68 15.04 12.03 -8.48
CA VAL A 68 14.70 10.68 -8.99
C VAL A 68 15.16 10.50 -10.44
N GLU A 69 15.03 11.53 -11.29
CA GLU A 69 15.45 11.50 -12.69
C GLU A 69 16.98 11.33 -12.86
N GLY A 70 17.77 11.80 -11.90
CA GLY A 70 19.24 11.77 -11.93
C GLY A 70 19.88 10.54 -11.27
N ILE A 71 19.09 9.70 -10.60
CA ILE A 71 19.64 8.59 -9.80
C ILE A 71 20.29 7.50 -10.66
N GLY A 72 19.88 7.35 -11.92
CA GLY A 72 20.37 6.31 -12.82
C GLY A 72 21.89 6.32 -13.00
N GLY A 73 22.50 7.51 -13.09
CA GLY A 73 23.96 7.63 -13.21
C GLY A 73 24.71 7.18 -11.95
N SER A 74 24.10 7.33 -10.78
CA SER A 74 24.68 6.87 -9.51
C SER A 74 24.54 5.36 -9.34
N LEU A 75 23.40 4.78 -9.75
CA LEU A 75 23.17 3.33 -9.71
C LEU A 75 24.03 2.57 -10.73
N GLN A 76 24.40 3.22 -11.85
CA GLN A 76 25.30 2.63 -12.83
C GLN A 76 26.66 2.24 -12.24
N ARG A 77 27.12 2.96 -11.21
CA ARG A 77 28.40 2.71 -10.51
C ARG A 77 28.36 1.50 -9.57
N GLU A 78 27.18 1.06 -9.16
CA GLU A 78 26.99 -0.13 -8.31
C GLU A 78 26.86 -1.43 -9.13
N ARG A 79 26.89 -1.32 -10.47
CA ARG A 79 26.73 -2.46 -11.38
C ARG A 79 28.07 -3.15 -11.72
N ASP A 80 29.19 -2.46 -11.50
CA ASP A 80 30.55 -2.94 -11.75
C ASP A 80 31.15 -3.52 -10.46
#